data_AF-A0A139KX21-F1
#
_entry.id   AF-A0A139KX21-F1
#
_cell.length_a   1.000
_cell.length_b   1.000
_cell.length_c   1.000
_cell.angle_alpha   90.00
_cell.angle_beta   90.00
_cell.angle_gamma   90.00
#
_symmetry.space_group_name_H-M   'P 1'
#
loop_
_entity.id
_entity.type
_entity.pdbx_description
1 polymer ?
#
loop_
_entity_poly.entity_id
_entity_poly.type
_entity_poly.pdbx_seq_one_letter_code
_entity_poly.pdbx_strand_id
1 'polypeptide(L)'
;MADFDELHRVIHSIASGFEEECIRCMEEHKNVLVDCIQEQLYSGLDGTEHLLNPDYDTDTYFNEPGPWQNRAEQYKRWKERITPPLRSEMLYLPPRPVEVPNLFITGTFYDSITADRIDSGLRFSTKGFTDGSSIEKKYGEQILGIGDTAKEYFNIMYLRPWMERFFSECGYR
;
A
#
# COMPACT_ATOMS: atom_id res chain seq x y z
N MET A 1 -2.15 -28.37 39.57
CA MET A 1 -0.77 -27.87 39.37
C MET A 1 -0.71 -27.31 37.97
N ALA A 2 -0.19 -26.10 37.78
CA ALA A 2 0.13 -25.64 36.44
C ALA A 2 1.27 -26.52 35.90
N ASP A 3 1.07 -27.10 34.71
CA ASP A 3 2.13 -27.82 34.01
C ASP A 3 3.08 -26.79 33.39
N PHE A 4 4.15 -26.46 34.12
CA PHE A 4 5.13 -25.48 33.68
C PHE A 4 5.91 -25.95 32.44
N ASP A 5 6.03 -27.25 32.22
CA ASP A 5 6.72 -27.80 31.04
C ASP A 5 5.83 -27.68 29.79
N GLU A 6 4.51 -27.85 29.94
CA GLU A 6 3.53 -27.55 28.89
C GLU A 6 3.53 -26.04 28.57
N LEU A 7 3.43 -25.17 29.58
CA LEU A 7 3.46 -23.73 29.37
C LEU A 7 4.75 -23.27 28.67
N HIS A 8 5.91 -23.77 29.10
CA HIS A 8 7.19 -23.46 28.47
C HIS A 8 7.20 -23.84 26.98
N ARG A 9 6.69 -25.04 26.65
CA ARG A 9 6.59 -25.51 25.27
C ARG A 9 5.69 -24.61 24.42
N VAL A 10 4.49 -24.28 24.90
CA VAL A 10 3.54 -23.40 24.18
C VAL A 10 4.18 -22.04 23.88
N ILE A 11 4.75 -21.38 24.89
CA ILE A 11 5.36 -20.06 24.73
C ILE A 11 6.58 -20.11 23.81
N HIS A 12 7.41 -21.15 23.92
CA HIS A 12 8.55 -21.33 23.02
C HIS A 12 8.10 -21.52 21.57
N SER A 13 7.09 -22.35 21.32
CA SER A 13 6.53 -22.55 19.97
C SER A 13 6.03 -21.24 19.36
N ILE A 14 5.25 -20.47 20.12
CA ILE A 14 4.77 -19.14 19.69
C ILE A 14 5.95 -18.23 19.36
N ALA A 15 6.89 -18.07 20.29
CA ALA A 15 8.03 -17.16 20.10
C ALA A 15 8.89 -17.54 18.89
N SER A 16 9.10 -18.85 18.67
CA SER A 16 9.91 -19.34 17.55
C SER A 16 9.24 -19.21 16.18
N GLY A 17 7.90 -19.26 16.12
CA GLY A 17 7.13 -19.18 14.87
C GLY A 17 6.53 -17.82 14.57
N PHE A 18 6.52 -16.89 15.53
CA PHE A 18 5.76 -15.63 15.44
C PHE A 18 6.09 -14.81 14.19
N GLU A 19 7.38 -14.62 13.90
CA GLU A 19 7.82 -13.81 12.76
C GLU A 19 7.45 -14.47 11.43
N GLU A 20 7.74 -15.75 11.27
CA GLU A 20 7.42 -16.50 10.05
C GLU A 20 5.91 -16.55 9.79
N GLU A 21 5.08 -16.72 10.82
CA GLU A 21 3.63 -16.71 10.65
C GLU A 21 3.08 -15.33 10.25
N CYS A 22 3.67 -14.24 10.77
CA CYS A 22 3.35 -12.90 10.29
C CYS A 22 3.68 -12.76 8.79
N ILE A 23 4.87 -13.22 8.35
CA ILE A 23 5.31 -13.15 6.96
C ILE A 23 4.41 -14.02 6.06
N ARG A 24 4.04 -15.22 6.50
CA ARG A 24 3.12 -16.11 5.77
C ARG A 24 1.74 -15.48 5.60
N CYS A 25 1.21 -14.86 6.65
CA CYS A 25 -0.05 -14.10 6.55
C CYS A 25 0.06 -12.97 5.52
N MET A 26 1.14 -12.20 5.54
CA MET A 26 1.38 -11.14 4.56
C MET A 26 1.48 -11.70 3.14
N GLU A 27 2.22 -12.79 2.93
CA GLU A 27 2.40 -13.44 1.64
C GLU A 27 1.08 -13.98 1.07
N GLU A 28 0.27 -14.65 1.89
CA GLU A 28 -1.03 -15.20 1.48
C GLU A 28 -2.02 -14.09 1.11
N HIS A 29 -1.94 -12.94 1.79
CA HIS A 29 -2.83 -11.81 1.58
C HIS A 29 -2.15 -10.63 0.85
N LYS A 30 -1.06 -10.88 0.14
CA LYS A 30 -0.26 -9.80 -0.48
C LYS A 30 -1.02 -8.95 -1.49
N ASN A 31 -2.00 -9.54 -2.18
CA ASN A 31 -2.84 -8.80 -3.13
C ASN A 31 -3.72 -7.76 -2.41
N VAL A 32 -4.17 -8.04 -1.19
CA VAL A 32 -4.91 -7.06 -0.38
C VAL A 32 -4.01 -5.88 -0.02
N LEU A 33 -2.74 -6.12 0.29
CA LEU A 33 -1.77 -5.06 0.56
C LEU A 33 -1.48 -4.23 -0.70
N VAL A 34 -1.46 -4.87 -1.88
CA VAL A 34 -1.38 -4.16 -3.17
C VAL A 34 -2.63 -3.30 -3.39
N ASP A 35 -3.83 -3.82 -3.13
CA ASP A 35 -5.08 -3.07 -3.23
C ASP A 35 -5.09 -1.86 -2.27
N CYS A 36 -4.54 -2.01 -1.05
CA CYS A 36 -4.37 -0.90 -0.11
C CYS A 36 -3.48 0.21 -0.68
N ILE A 37 -2.33 -0.15 -1.28
CA ILE A 37 -1.43 0.83 -1.92
C ILE A 37 -2.16 1.52 -3.07
N GLN A 38 -2.90 0.77 -3.88
CA GLN A 38 -3.69 1.35 -4.97
C GLN A 38 -4.76 2.34 -4.46
N GLU A 39 -5.48 2.03 -3.38
CA GLU A 39 -6.45 2.97 -2.79
C GLU A 39 -5.80 4.23 -2.19
N GLN A 40 -4.64 4.08 -1.53
CA GLN A 40 -3.85 5.22 -1.04
C GLN A 40 -3.47 6.13 -2.21
N LEU A 41 -2.88 5.57 -3.27
CA LEU A 41 -2.52 6.31 -4.47
C LEU A 41 -3.75 6.94 -5.12
N TYR A 42 -4.90 6.26 -5.12
CA TYR A 42 -6.12 6.79 -5.70
C TYR A 42 -6.61 8.02 -4.94
N SER A 43 -6.42 8.00 -3.62
CA SER A 43 -6.67 9.09 -2.68
C SER A 43 -5.53 10.12 -2.64
N GLY A 44 -4.53 9.98 -3.51
CA GLY A 44 -3.41 10.90 -3.63
C GLY A 44 -2.45 10.87 -2.46
N LEU A 45 -2.32 9.73 -1.77
CA LEU A 45 -1.46 9.56 -0.60
C LEU A 45 -0.29 8.62 -0.89
N ASP A 46 0.85 8.88 -0.25
CA ASP A 46 1.96 7.94 -0.15
C ASP A 46 1.83 7.01 1.08
N GLY A 47 2.83 6.14 1.28
CA GLY A 47 2.89 5.22 2.42
C GLY A 47 3.12 5.88 3.79
N THR A 48 3.29 7.20 3.83
CA THR A 48 3.31 8.00 5.06
C THR A 48 2.02 8.80 5.26
N GLU A 49 1.01 8.56 4.42
CA GLU A 49 -0.26 9.28 4.39
C GLU A 49 -0.13 10.78 4.11
N HIS A 50 0.98 11.19 3.49
CA HIS A 50 1.13 12.53 2.96
C HIS A 50 0.62 12.58 1.52
N LEU A 51 0.11 13.76 1.13
CA LEU A 51 -0.30 14.00 -0.25
C LEU A 51 0.90 13.85 -1.20
N LEU A 52 0.66 13.20 -2.33
CA LEU A 52 1.66 13.02 -3.38
C LEU A 52 2.18 14.38 -3.85
N ASN A 53 3.51 14.50 -3.87
CA ASN A 53 4.21 15.70 -4.28
C ASN A 53 5.32 15.31 -5.28
N PRO A 54 5.52 16.04 -6.40
CA PRO A 54 4.84 17.27 -6.80
C PRO A 54 3.35 17.09 -7.12
N ASP A 55 2.55 18.12 -6.80
CA ASP A 55 1.18 18.25 -7.29
C ASP A 55 1.15 18.81 -8.72
N TYR A 56 -0.02 18.92 -9.35
CA TYR A 56 -0.11 19.42 -10.72
C TYR A 56 0.32 20.89 -10.89
N ASP A 57 0.31 21.69 -9.81
CA ASP A 57 0.65 23.12 -9.86
C ASP A 57 2.15 23.36 -9.69
N THR A 58 2.85 22.43 -9.07
CA THR A 58 4.29 22.49 -8.76
C THR A 58 5.14 21.55 -9.61
N ASP A 59 4.51 20.63 -10.35
CA ASP A 59 5.18 19.66 -11.21
C ASP A 59 5.85 20.29 -12.43
N THR A 60 7.18 20.11 -12.52
CA THR A 60 7.99 20.65 -13.62
C THR A 60 7.63 20.07 -14.97
N TYR A 61 6.95 18.91 -15.02
CA TYR A 61 6.42 18.32 -16.26
C TYR A 61 5.61 19.32 -17.09
N PHE A 62 4.82 20.19 -16.45
CA PHE A 62 4.01 21.16 -17.16
C PHE A 62 4.82 22.33 -17.76
N ASN A 63 6.10 22.48 -17.41
CA ASN A 63 6.99 23.47 -18.02
C ASN A 63 7.73 22.91 -19.24
N GLU A 64 7.82 21.58 -19.35
CA GLU A 64 8.55 20.88 -20.41
C GLU A 64 7.79 20.89 -21.75
N PRO A 65 8.49 20.89 -22.90
CA PRO A 65 7.85 20.76 -24.20
C PRO A 65 7.02 19.48 -24.32
N GLY A 66 5.72 19.63 -24.63
CA GLY A 66 4.82 18.49 -24.71
C GLY A 66 3.35 18.91 -24.87
N PRO A 67 2.41 17.93 -24.97
CA PRO A 67 0.99 18.21 -25.18
C PRO A 67 0.33 19.01 -24.06
N TRP A 68 0.91 18.95 -22.85
CA TRP A 68 0.43 19.61 -21.64
C TRP A 68 1.29 20.80 -21.20
N GLN A 69 2.23 21.26 -22.04
CA GLN A 69 3.07 22.41 -21.70
C GLN A 69 2.22 23.65 -21.38
N ASN A 70 2.47 24.26 -20.22
CA ASN A 70 1.76 25.39 -19.63
C ASN A 70 0.24 25.15 -19.51
N ARG A 71 -0.19 23.88 -19.35
CA ARG A 71 -1.59 23.47 -19.33
C ARG A 71 -2.00 22.65 -18.10
N ALA A 72 -1.37 22.90 -16.96
CA ALA A 72 -1.69 22.24 -15.68
C ALA A 72 -3.18 22.36 -15.34
N GLU A 73 -3.77 23.55 -15.47
CA GLU A 73 -5.20 23.77 -15.23
C GLU A 73 -6.13 22.94 -16.13
N GLN A 74 -5.82 22.83 -17.43
CA GLN A 74 -6.62 21.99 -18.32
C GLN A 74 -6.43 20.50 -18.00
N TYR A 75 -5.23 20.10 -17.58
CA TYR A 75 -4.94 18.74 -17.15
C TYR A 75 -5.74 18.39 -15.89
N LYS A 76 -5.77 19.26 -14.87
CA LYS A 76 -6.58 19.08 -13.65
C LYS A 76 -8.05 18.83 -13.97
N ARG A 77 -8.66 19.69 -14.80
CA ARG A 77 -10.06 19.53 -15.24
C ARG A 77 -10.30 18.25 -16.03
N TRP A 78 -9.35 17.87 -16.88
CA TRP A 78 -9.43 16.61 -17.62
C TRP A 78 -9.36 15.41 -16.66
N LYS A 79 -8.41 15.42 -15.72
CA LYS A 79 -8.23 14.39 -14.69
C LYS A 79 -9.44 14.24 -13.78
N GLU A 80 -10.00 15.34 -13.30
CA GLU A 80 -11.21 15.35 -12.50
C GLU A 80 -12.39 14.75 -13.27
N ARG A 81 -12.49 15.00 -14.58
CA ARG A 81 -13.56 14.42 -15.42
C ARG A 81 -13.41 12.92 -15.64
N ILE A 82 -12.19 12.41 -15.85
CA ILE A 82 -11.97 10.98 -16.14
C ILE A 82 -11.84 10.13 -14.87
N THR A 83 -11.38 10.73 -13.77
CA THR A 83 -11.20 10.10 -12.47
C THR A 83 -11.57 11.11 -11.37
N PRO A 84 -12.89 11.31 -11.13
CA PRO A 84 -13.35 12.23 -10.10
C PRO A 84 -12.79 11.86 -8.72
N PRO A 85 -12.45 12.84 -7.86
CA PRO A 85 -12.09 12.55 -6.48
C PRO A 85 -13.26 11.90 -5.75
N LEU A 86 -13.07 10.65 -5.36
CA LEU A 86 -14.04 9.86 -4.61
C LEU A 86 -13.37 9.33 -3.35
N ARG A 87 -14.20 9.04 -2.35
CA ARG A 87 -13.76 8.34 -1.15
C ARG A 87 -13.39 6.91 -1.53
N SER A 88 -12.33 6.36 -0.94
CA SER A 88 -11.98 4.94 -1.13
C SER A 88 -12.98 4.03 -0.41
N GLU A 89 -13.18 2.81 -0.91
CA GLU A 89 -14.21 1.89 -0.38
C GLU A 89 -13.67 1.04 0.77
N MET A 90 -12.47 0.48 0.63
CA MET A 90 -11.88 -0.43 1.61
C MET A 90 -11.31 0.33 2.81
N LEU A 91 -10.51 1.37 2.55
CA LEU A 91 -9.81 2.13 3.60
C LEU A 91 -10.60 3.37 4.07
N TYR A 92 -11.73 3.69 3.45
CA TYR A 92 -12.53 4.90 3.72
C TYR A 92 -11.73 6.21 3.65
N LEU A 93 -10.66 6.26 2.84
CA LEU A 93 -9.79 7.41 2.70
C LEU A 93 -10.54 8.59 2.05
N PRO A 94 -10.29 9.83 2.49
CA PRO A 94 -10.97 10.99 1.95
C PRO A 94 -10.67 11.18 0.46
N PRO A 95 -11.58 11.81 -0.31
CA PRO A 95 -11.28 12.23 -1.67
C PRO A 95 -10.04 13.11 -1.71
N ARG A 96 -9.15 12.86 -2.69
CA ARG A 96 -7.97 13.69 -2.92
C ARG A 96 -8.34 15.14 -3.30
N PRO A 97 -7.49 16.13 -2.98
CA PRO A 97 -7.55 17.44 -3.64
C PRO A 97 -7.40 17.31 -5.16
N VAL A 98 -8.01 18.22 -5.92
CA VAL A 98 -8.05 18.13 -7.39
C VAL A 98 -6.68 18.32 -8.04
N GLU A 99 -5.82 19.09 -7.39
CA GLU A 99 -4.43 19.39 -7.73
C GLU A 99 -3.47 18.22 -7.45
N VAL A 100 -3.82 17.33 -6.51
CA VAL A 100 -2.97 16.19 -6.14
C VAL A 100 -3.19 15.03 -7.11
N PRO A 101 -2.15 14.40 -7.67
CA PRO A 101 -2.32 13.29 -8.59
C PRO A 101 -2.88 12.04 -7.91
N ASN A 102 -3.54 11.18 -8.69
CA ASN A 102 -3.87 9.80 -8.26
C ASN A 102 -3.04 8.73 -8.99
N LEU A 103 -2.16 9.12 -9.90
CA LEU A 103 -1.36 8.22 -10.75
C LEU A 103 -2.16 7.20 -11.59
N PHE A 104 -3.48 7.40 -11.70
CA PHE A 104 -4.36 6.51 -12.46
C PHE A 104 -4.81 7.18 -13.76
N ILE A 105 -4.27 6.74 -14.90
CA ILE A 105 -4.73 7.20 -16.23
C ILE A 105 -5.42 6.05 -16.97
N THR A 106 -4.68 4.97 -17.23
CA THR A 106 -5.16 3.76 -17.91
C THR A 106 -5.15 2.53 -17.00
N GLY A 107 -4.77 2.68 -15.73
CA GLY A 107 -4.53 1.57 -14.79
C GLY A 107 -3.13 0.95 -14.87
N THR A 108 -2.36 1.19 -15.93
CA THR A 108 -1.10 0.47 -16.18
C THR A 108 -0.06 0.59 -15.06
N PHE A 109 0.06 1.75 -14.40
CA PHE A 109 0.95 1.88 -13.25
C PHE A 109 0.46 1.03 -12.07
N TYR A 110 -0.84 1.03 -11.79
CA TYR A 110 -1.45 0.27 -10.70
C TYR A 110 -1.31 -1.23 -10.94
N ASP A 111 -1.60 -1.68 -12.16
CA ASP A 111 -1.47 -3.09 -12.58
C ASP A 111 -0.02 -3.59 -12.51
N SER A 112 0.95 -2.66 -12.53
CA SER A 112 2.37 -3.00 -12.42
C SER A 112 2.84 -3.18 -10.97
N ILE A 113 2.07 -2.74 -9.97
CA ILE A 113 2.43 -2.86 -8.56
C ILE A 113 2.32 -4.32 -8.15
N THR A 114 3.42 -4.85 -7.63
CA THR A 114 3.52 -6.26 -7.22
C THR A 114 4.18 -6.38 -5.86
N ALA A 115 3.93 -7.50 -5.20
CA ALA A 115 4.53 -7.85 -3.92
C ALA A 115 5.27 -9.19 -4.02
N ASP A 116 6.54 -9.18 -3.62
CA ASP A 116 7.37 -10.37 -3.48
C ASP A 116 7.77 -10.58 -2.03
N ARG A 117 7.82 -11.84 -1.61
CA ARG A 117 8.37 -12.21 -0.31
C ARG A 117 9.87 -11.96 -0.24
N ILE A 118 10.30 -11.43 0.89
CA ILE A 118 11.70 -11.29 1.30
C ILE A 118 11.84 -11.87 2.72
N ASP A 119 13.07 -12.04 3.20
CA ASP A 119 13.34 -12.64 4.52
C ASP A 119 12.64 -11.90 5.67
N SER A 120 12.45 -10.57 5.54
CA SER A 120 11.87 -9.72 6.57
C SER A 120 10.40 -9.31 6.30
N GLY A 121 9.69 -9.97 5.38
CA GLY A 121 8.32 -9.62 5.02
C GLY A 121 8.08 -9.53 3.51
N LEU A 122 7.52 -8.42 3.04
CA LEU A 122 7.22 -8.18 1.64
C LEU A 122 7.98 -6.98 1.09
N ARG A 123 8.36 -7.05 -0.17
CA ARG A 123 8.83 -5.92 -0.98
C ARG A 123 7.80 -5.59 -2.04
N PHE A 124 7.37 -4.33 -2.05
CA PHE A 124 6.51 -3.77 -3.09
C PHE A 124 7.37 -3.10 -4.16
N SER A 125 7.03 -3.34 -5.43
CA SER A 125 7.75 -2.77 -6.57
C SER A 125 6.87 -2.74 -7.82
N THR A 126 7.23 -1.91 -8.80
CA THR A 126 6.63 -1.97 -10.13
C THR A 126 7.35 -2.96 -11.04
N LYS A 127 6.58 -3.76 -11.81
CA LYS A 127 7.11 -4.71 -12.80
C LYS A 127 6.34 -4.63 -14.12
N GLY A 128 7.06 -4.71 -15.23
CA GLY A 128 6.46 -4.77 -16.57
C GLY A 128 5.94 -3.44 -17.14
N PHE A 129 6.04 -2.34 -16.40
CA PHE A 129 5.72 -1.00 -16.88
C PHE A 129 6.98 -0.14 -17.02
N THR A 130 7.27 0.32 -18.25
CA THR A 130 8.52 1.02 -18.61
C THR A 130 8.78 2.26 -17.75
N ASP A 131 7.74 3.00 -17.38
CA ASP A 131 7.87 4.26 -16.64
C ASP A 131 7.72 4.09 -15.12
N GLY A 132 7.57 2.86 -14.61
CA GLY A 132 7.34 2.59 -13.18
C GLY A 132 8.44 3.16 -12.28
N SER A 133 9.70 2.90 -12.64
CA SER A 133 10.86 3.42 -11.91
C SER A 133 10.97 4.95 -11.95
N SER A 134 10.56 5.58 -13.06
CA SER A 134 10.54 7.04 -13.19
C SER A 134 9.48 7.67 -12.27
N ILE A 135 8.32 7.03 -12.14
CA ILE A 135 7.26 7.46 -11.21
C ILE A 135 7.73 7.28 -9.76
N GLU A 136 8.28 6.11 -9.42
CA GLU A 136 8.82 5.86 -8.08
C GLU A 136 9.89 6.90 -7.70
N LYS A 137 10.79 7.22 -8.62
CA LYS A 137 11.81 8.25 -8.40
C LYS A 137 11.21 9.65 -8.21
N LYS A 138 10.14 9.98 -8.94
CA LYS A 138 9.51 11.31 -8.91
C LYS A 138 8.80 11.58 -7.58
N TYR A 139 8.05 10.61 -7.07
CA TYR A 139 7.25 10.75 -5.86
C TYR A 139 7.96 10.21 -4.61
N GLY A 140 9.12 9.58 -4.78
CA GLY A 140 9.95 9.07 -3.70
C GLY A 140 9.63 7.62 -3.31
N GLU A 141 10.53 7.04 -2.50
CA GLU A 141 10.50 5.62 -2.13
C GLU A 141 9.25 5.22 -1.33
N GLN A 142 8.55 6.19 -0.71
CA GLN A 142 7.35 5.94 0.08
C GLN A 142 6.08 5.75 -0.76
N ILE A 143 6.12 5.98 -2.07
CA ILE A 143 4.94 5.85 -2.95
C ILE A 143 4.32 4.45 -2.94
N LEU A 144 5.12 3.40 -2.74
CA LEU A 144 4.66 2.01 -2.62
C LEU A 144 4.63 1.52 -1.15
N GLY A 145 4.81 2.44 -0.20
CA GLY A 145 4.73 2.14 1.22
C GLY A 145 3.28 1.93 1.67
N ILE A 146 3.12 1.22 2.79
CA ILE A 146 1.82 0.99 3.41
C ILE A 146 1.62 2.02 4.53
N GLY A 147 0.59 2.84 4.38
CA GLY A 147 0.16 3.83 5.36
C GLY A 147 -0.39 3.19 6.62
N ASP A 148 -0.53 3.96 7.69
CA ASP A 148 -0.96 3.45 8.99
C ASP A 148 -2.42 2.96 8.97
N THR A 149 -3.29 3.62 8.21
CA THR A 149 -4.68 3.21 7.95
C THR A 149 -4.72 1.82 7.29
N ALA A 150 -3.88 1.60 6.28
CA ALA A 150 -3.79 0.31 5.60
C ALA A 150 -3.19 -0.78 6.50
N LYS A 151 -2.19 -0.45 7.34
CA LYS A 151 -1.65 -1.37 8.35
C LYS A 151 -2.72 -1.75 9.37
N GLU A 152 -3.50 -0.79 9.87
CA GLU A 152 -4.59 -1.04 10.82
C GLU A 152 -5.65 -1.96 10.21
N TYR A 153 -6.10 -1.64 8.99
CA TYR A 153 -7.03 -2.49 8.26
C TYR A 153 -6.49 -3.92 8.11
N PHE A 154 -5.25 -4.08 7.63
CA PHE A 154 -4.66 -5.40 7.44
C PHE A 154 -4.54 -6.16 8.76
N ASN A 155 -4.12 -5.48 9.83
CA ASN A 155 -3.95 -6.07 11.14
C ASN A 155 -5.27 -6.59 11.71
N ILE A 156 -6.34 -5.81 11.61
CA ILE A 156 -7.67 -6.17 12.13
C ILE A 156 -8.27 -7.31 11.31
N MET A 157 -8.19 -7.21 9.98
CA MET A 157 -8.94 -8.10 9.08
C MET A 157 -8.22 -9.43 8.79
N TYR A 158 -6.88 -9.45 8.85
CA TYR A 158 -6.09 -10.60 8.40
C TYR A 158 -5.11 -11.07 9.47
N LEU A 159 -4.19 -10.19 9.92
CA LEU A 159 -3.09 -10.62 10.78
C LEU A 159 -3.58 -11.11 12.14
N ARG A 160 -4.49 -10.38 12.79
CA ARG A 160 -4.99 -10.78 14.11
C ARG A 160 -5.73 -12.13 14.06
N PRO A 161 -6.73 -12.35 13.18
CA PRO A 161 -7.35 -13.67 13.05
C PRO A 161 -6.36 -14.79 12.74
N TRP A 162 -5.35 -14.50 11.91
CA TRP A 162 -4.28 -15.45 11.58
C TRP A 162 -3.50 -15.86 12.83
N MET A 163 -3.05 -14.87 13.62
CA MET A 163 -2.25 -15.12 14.81
C MET A 163 -3.07 -15.77 15.93
N GLU A 164 -4.36 -15.44 16.08
CA GLU A 164 -5.26 -16.12 17.00
C GLU A 164 -5.37 -17.63 16.67
N ARG A 165 -5.46 -17.97 15.38
CA ARG A 165 -5.42 -19.37 14.93
C ARG A 165 -4.07 -20.03 15.25
N PHE A 166 -2.96 -19.39 14.90
CA PHE A 166 -1.62 -19.92 15.15
C PHE A 166 -1.36 -20.16 16.66
N PHE A 167 -1.79 -19.24 17.53
CA PHE A 167 -1.66 -19.40 18.97
C PHE A 167 -2.47 -20.61 19.47
N SER A 168 -3.69 -20.79 18.97
CA SER A 168 -4.50 -21.97 19.27
C SER A 168 -3.84 -23.27 18.81
N GLU A 169 -3.18 -23.27 17.65
CA GLU A 169 -2.44 -24.44 17.12
C GLU A 169 -1.21 -24.76 17.98
N CYS A 170 -0.57 -23.75 18.56
CA CYS A 170 0.50 -23.95 19.55
C CYS A 170 0.00 -24.49 20.90
N GLY A 171 -1.32 -24.52 21.13
CA GLY A 171 -1.93 -24.97 22.38
C GLY A 171 -2.26 -23.84 23.37
N TYR A 172 -2.14 -22.57 22.96
CA TYR A 172 -2.60 -21.44 23.76
C TYR A 172 -4.14 -21.40 23.77
N ARG A 173 -4.72 -21.30 24.97
CA ARG A 173 -6.17 -21.33 25.21
C ARG A 173 -6.60 -20.17 26.08
#